data_AF-Q1QB10-F1
#
_entry.id   AF-Q1QB10-F1
#
_cell.length_a   1.000
_cell.length_b   1.000
_cell.length_c   1.000
_cell.angle_alpha   90.00
_cell.angle_beta   90.00
_cell.angle_gamma   90.00
#
_symmetry.space_group_name_H-M   'P 1'
#
loop_
_entity.id
_entity.type
_entity.pdbx_description
1 polymer ?
#
loop_
_entity_poly.entity_id
_entity_poly.type
_entity_poly.pdbx_seq_one_letter_code
_entity_poly.pdbx_strand_id
1 'polypeptide(L)'
;MVSRVTDKILEDITAWQNRPLSSVYPIVYLDCIVVKVRQDKQIINKAIYLALGVALNGKKELLGMWLSENEGAKFWLGVLTGLQNRGVQDILIACVDGLKGFPDAINTVYPNAQVQLCIVHMVRYSMKFVPWTDKKAVAADLKAIYGADTHEIAEANLESFDATWGDKYPHVVKSWRNNWEGLKVFFGYPKDIRKAIYTTNAIESLNSVIRTAVNKRKVFLSDQAAFKVVYLATQQASKKWSMPIRNWTSALNRFMIMFDDRISKHLI
;
A
#
# COMPACT_ATOMS: atom_id res chain seq x y z
N MET A 1 10.02 17.33 -32.08
CA MET A 1 11.08 17.07 -31.08
C MET A 1 10.52 16.57 -29.73
N VAL A 2 9.37 17.08 -29.26
CA VAL A 2 8.68 16.55 -28.06
C VAL A 2 8.12 15.12 -28.25
N SER A 3 7.61 14.77 -29.46
CA SER A 3 7.04 13.43 -29.72
C SER A 3 8.05 12.28 -29.58
N ARG A 4 9.24 12.41 -30.19
CA ARG A 4 10.32 11.41 -30.08
C ARG A 4 10.77 11.12 -28.64
N VAL A 5 10.79 12.15 -27.78
CA VAL A 5 11.12 11.97 -26.35
C VAL A 5 10.00 11.23 -25.63
N THR A 6 8.74 11.52 -25.97
CA THR A 6 7.59 10.81 -25.41
C THR A 6 7.41 9.38 -25.89
N ASP A 7 7.89 9.03 -27.08
CA ASP A 7 7.79 7.67 -27.65
C ASP A 7 8.81 6.75 -26.99
N LYS A 8 10.06 7.20 -26.82
CA LYS A 8 11.08 6.48 -26.06
C LYS A 8 10.63 6.17 -24.62
N ILE A 9 9.92 7.11 -23.98
CA ILE A 9 9.37 6.89 -22.64
C ILE A 9 8.32 5.77 -22.63
N LEU A 10 7.54 5.58 -23.70
CA LEU A 10 6.55 4.48 -23.77
C LEU A 10 7.24 3.12 -23.89
N GLU A 11 8.31 3.04 -24.68
CA GLU A 11 9.14 1.83 -24.78
C GLU A 11 9.74 1.49 -23.41
N ASP A 12 10.34 2.49 -22.74
CA ASP A 12 10.89 2.33 -21.38
C ASP A 12 9.82 1.86 -20.38
N ILE A 13 8.61 2.44 -20.44
CA ILE A 13 7.48 2.04 -19.61
C ILE A 13 7.09 0.59 -19.88
N THR A 14 7.00 0.20 -21.15
CA THR A 14 6.57 -1.15 -21.55
C THR A 14 7.60 -2.19 -21.10
N ALA A 15 8.89 -1.91 -21.31
CA ALA A 15 9.97 -2.76 -20.82
C ALA A 15 9.96 -2.84 -19.29
N TRP A 16 9.78 -1.70 -18.61
CA TRP A 16 9.72 -1.65 -17.15
C TRP A 16 8.51 -2.42 -16.58
N GLN A 17 7.33 -2.32 -17.21
CA GLN A 17 6.11 -3.04 -16.79
C GLN A 17 6.21 -4.55 -16.98
N ASN A 18 7.04 -5.03 -17.92
CA ASN A 18 7.20 -6.45 -18.22
C ASN A 18 8.49 -7.05 -17.67
N ARG A 19 9.31 -6.27 -16.96
CA ARG A 19 10.58 -6.77 -16.40
C ARG A 19 10.34 -7.92 -15.40
N PRO A 20 11.26 -8.89 -15.33
CA PRO A 20 11.19 -9.94 -14.31
C PRO A 20 11.29 -9.34 -12.91
N LEU A 21 10.59 -9.96 -11.97
CA LEU A 21 10.54 -9.60 -10.55
C LEU A 21 11.18 -10.70 -9.70
N SER A 22 11.50 -10.36 -8.45
CA SER A 22 12.00 -11.37 -7.50
C SER A 22 10.91 -12.39 -7.16
N SER A 23 11.34 -13.61 -6.83
CA SER A 23 10.42 -14.71 -6.51
C SER A 23 9.59 -14.46 -5.25
N VAL A 24 10.14 -13.75 -4.25
CA VAL A 24 9.46 -13.50 -2.98
C VAL A 24 9.59 -12.05 -2.53
N TYR A 25 8.47 -11.51 -2.04
CA TYR A 25 8.41 -10.21 -1.39
C TYR A 25 7.79 -10.35 0.01
N PRO A 26 8.55 -10.14 1.09
CA PRO A 26 8.01 -10.17 2.45
C PRO A 26 6.85 -9.21 2.69
N ILE A 27 6.89 -8.01 2.10
CA ILE A 27 5.83 -7.02 2.23
C ILE A 27 5.52 -6.45 0.84
N VAL A 28 4.25 -6.46 0.46
CA VAL A 28 3.75 -5.75 -0.72
C VAL A 28 2.65 -4.80 -0.29
N TYR A 29 2.83 -3.51 -0.57
CA TYR A 29 1.81 -2.48 -0.39
C TYR A 29 1.05 -2.28 -1.70
N LEU A 30 -0.27 -2.38 -1.65
CA LEU A 30 -1.15 -2.08 -2.78
C LEU A 30 -1.97 -0.85 -2.42
N ASP A 31 -1.84 0.21 -3.23
CA ASP A 31 -2.49 1.49 -2.97
C ASP A 31 -2.83 2.18 -4.29
N CYS A 32 -3.64 3.23 -4.23
CA CYS A 32 -4.05 3.98 -5.41
C CYS A 32 -3.93 5.50 -5.23
N ILE A 33 -3.75 6.17 -6.37
CA ILE A 33 -3.80 7.63 -6.45
C ILE A 33 -4.82 8.02 -7.51
N VAL A 34 -5.80 8.80 -7.08
CA VAL A 34 -6.81 9.37 -7.98
C VAL A 34 -6.19 10.53 -8.77
N VAL A 35 -6.35 10.48 -10.08
CA VAL A 35 -5.95 11.49 -11.06
C VAL A 35 -7.17 11.95 -11.85
N LYS A 36 -7.17 13.21 -12.29
CA LYS A 36 -8.20 13.76 -13.17
C LYS A 36 -7.73 13.68 -14.61
N VAL A 37 -8.48 12.98 -15.46
CA VAL A 37 -8.18 12.84 -16.88
C VAL A 37 -9.34 13.41 -17.71
N ARG A 38 -9.02 14.16 -18.75
CA ARG A 38 -10.00 14.62 -19.74
C ARG A 38 -10.23 13.50 -20.76
N GLN A 39 -11.47 13.06 -20.88
CA GLN A 39 -11.91 12.03 -21.82
C GLN A 39 -13.30 12.43 -22.35
N ASP A 40 -13.49 12.36 -23.66
CA ASP A 40 -14.77 12.67 -24.32
C ASP A 40 -15.40 14.00 -23.87
N LYS A 41 -14.56 15.04 -23.80
CA LYS A 41 -14.89 16.41 -23.33
C LYS A 41 -15.29 16.52 -21.85
N GLN A 42 -15.29 15.42 -21.10
CA GLN A 42 -15.56 15.38 -19.66
C GLN A 42 -14.27 15.21 -18.86
N ILE A 43 -14.31 15.53 -17.56
CA ILE A 43 -13.21 15.27 -16.62
C ILE A 43 -13.62 14.09 -15.76
N ILE A 44 -12.89 12.99 -15.89
CA ILE A 44 -13.14 11.73 -15.18
C ILE A 44 -12.07 11.55 -14.12
N ASN A 45 -12.46 11.14 -12.91
CA ASN A 45 -11.54 10.69 -11.89
C ASN A 45 -11.16 9.24 -12.20
N LYS A 46 -9.88 8.98 -12.44
CA LYS A 46 -9.34 7.62 -12.63
C LYS A 46 -8.35 7.31 -11.51
N ALA A 47 -8.21 6.05 -11.16
CA ALA A 47 -7.23 5.60 -10.17
C ALA A 47 -6.01 5.00 -10.86
N ILE A 48 -4.83 5.39 -10.38
CA ILE A 48 -3.57 4.76 -10.71
C ILE A 48 -3.17 3.90 -9.51
N TYR A 49 -3.21 2.59 -9.69
CA TYR A 49 -2.84 1.59 -8.69
C TYR A 49 -1.35 1.31 -8.74
N LEU A 50 -0.77 1.12 -7.57
CA LEU A 50 0.66 0.94 -7.34
C LEU A 50 0.86 -0.31 -6.50
N ALA A 51 1.78 -1.18 -6.93
CA ALA A 51 2.25 -2.30 -6.12
C ALA A 51 3.70 -2.01 -5.70
N LEU A 52 3.93 -1.65 -4.44
CA LEU A 52 5.25 -1.39 -3.89
C LEU A 52 5.70 -2.57 -3.03
N GLY A 53 6.72 -3.29 -3.48
CA GLY A 53 7.32 -4.39 -2.75
C GLY A 53 8.50 -3.95 -1.89
N VAL A 54 8.71 -4.66 -0.78
CA VAL A 54 9.96 -4.68 -0.03
C VAL A 54 10.59 -6.05 -0.26
N ALA A 55 11.73 -6.10 -0.93
CA ALA A 55 12.44 -7.34 -1.22
C ALA A 55 13.16 -7.89 0.03
N LEU A 56 13.68 -9.13 -0.03
CA LEU A 56 14.41 -9.75 1.08
C LEU A 56 15.62 -8.94 1.56
N ASN A 57 16.28 -8.20 0.66
CA ASN A 57 17.36 -7.28 1.02
C ASN A 57 16.88 -5.97 1.68
N GLY A 58 15.56 -5.82 1.87
CA GLY A 58 14.91 -4.68 2.51
C GLY A 58 14.77 -3.45 1.64
N LYS A 59 15.18 -3.52 0.36
CA LYS A 59 15.03 -2.41 -0.58
C LYS A 59 13.59 -2.38 -1.09
N LYS A 60 13.10 -1.16 -1.26
CA LYS A 60 11.80 -0.88 -1.87
C LYS A 60 11.92 -0.96 -3.38
N GLU A 61 10.90 -1.49 -4.03
CA GLU A 61 10.77 -1.50 -5.48
C GLU A 61 9.30 -1.35 -5.87
N LEU A 62 8.99 -0.48 -6.84
CA LEU A 62 7.65 -0.43 -7.41
C LEU A 62 7.52 -1.56 -8.43
N LEU A 63 6.77 -2.60 -8.09
CA LEU A 63 6.59 -3.80 -8.89
C LEU A 63 5.80 -3.50 -10.17
N GLY A 64 4.79 -2.64 -10.08
CA GLY A 64 3.99 -2.25 -11.24
C GLY A 64 3.05 -1.08 -10.97
N MET A 65 2.43 -0.61 -12.05
CA MET A 65 1.45 0.47 -12.04
C MET A 65 0.39 0.20 -13.10
N TRP A 66 -0.87 0.47 -12.75
CA TRP A 66 -2.04 0.23 -13.60
C TRP A 66 -3.01 1.40 -13.49
N LEU A 67 -3.62 1.80 -14.59
CA LEU A 67 -4.65 2.85 -14.60
C LEU A 67 -6.00 2.18 -14.87
N SER A 68 -7.00 2.47 -14.03
CA SER A 68 -8.37 2.02 -14.23
C SER A 68 -9.37 3.06 -13.75
N GLU A 69 -10.52 3.10 -14.40
CA GLU A 69 -11.70 3.87 -13.98
C GLU A 69 -12.47 3.14 -12.87
N ASN A 70 -12.50 1.80 -12.91
CA ASN A 70 -13.27 0.97 -11.99
C ASN A 70 -12.37 0.10 -11.12
N GLU A 71 -12.69 0.05 -9.84
CA GLU A 71 -12.16 -0.92 -8.86
C GLU A 71 -13.06 -2.15 -8.85
N GLY A 72 -12.48 -3.33 -9.00
CA GLY A 72 -13.22 -4.58 -8.90
C GLY A 72 -12.30 -5.79 -8.72
N ALA A 73 -12.85 -6.88 -8.18
CA ALA A 73 -12.09 -8.11 -7.94
C ALA A 73 -11.37 -8.62 -9.20
N LYS A 74 -12.02 -8.54 -10.38
CA LYS A 74 -11.44 -8.95 -11.67
C LYS A 74 -10.21 -8.11 -12.06
N PHE A 75 -10.23 -6.80 -11.76
CA PHE A 75 -9.09 -5.93 -12.04
C PHE A 75 -7.89 -6.34 -11.16
N TRP A 76 -8.12 -6.50 -9.85
CA TRP A 76 -7.07 -6.91 -8.93
C TRP A 76 -6.52 -8.31 -9.21
N LEU A 77 -7.38 -9.25 -9.59
CA LEU A 77 -6.96 -10.57 -10.04
C LEU A 77 -5.99 -10.44 -11.23
N GLY A 78 -6.33 -9.63 -12.23
CA GLY A 78 -5.44 -9.38 -13.38
C GLY A 78 -4.11 -8.74 -12.99
N VAL A 79 -4.11 -7.78 -12.06
CA VAL A 79 -2.90 -7.16 -11.51
C VAL A 79 -2.01 -8.20 -10.83
N LEU A 80 -2.59 -9.03 -9.94
CA LEU A 80 -1.88 -10.02 -9.15
C LEU A 80 -1.34 -11.18 -10.02
N THR A 81 -2.14 -11.68 -10.97
CA THR A 81 -1.69 -12.65 -11.98
C THR A 81 -0.56 -12.07 -12.83
N GLY A 82 -0.63 -10.78 -13.18
CA GLY A 82 0.46 -10.10 -13.90
C GLY A 82 1.77 -10.07 -13.10
N LEU A 83 1.71 -9.87 -11.78
CA LEU A 83 2.89 -9.98 -10.91
C LEU A 83 3.42 -11.42 -10.88
N GLN A 84 2.53 -12.41 -10.81
CA GLN A 84 2.90 -13.83 -10.80
C GLN A 84 3.61 -14.24 -12.09
N ASN A 85 3.06 -13.86 -13.24
CA ASN A 85 3.66 -14.12 -14.55
C ASN A 85 5.03 -13.48 -14.74
N ARG A 86 5.32 -12.41 -14.00
CA ARG A 86 6.62 -11.72 -14.00
C ARG A 86 7.62 -12.32 -13.02
N GLY A 87 7.24 -13.35 -12.28
CA GLY A 87 8.13 -14.12 -11.41
C GLY A 87 7.81 -14.04 -9.93
N VAL A 88 6.84 -13.23 -9.48
CA VAL A 88 6.45 -13.20 -8.06
C VAL A 88 5.73 -14.50 -7.71
N GLN A 89 6.43 -15.40 -7.03
CA GLN A 89 5.88 -16.68 -6.60
C GLN A 89 5.23 -16.58 -5.23
N ASP A 90 5.74 -15.71 -4.37
CA ASP A 90 5.24 -15.62 -3.01
C ASP A 90 5.21 -14.20 -2.41
N ILE A 91 4.13 -13.92 -1.68
CA ILE A 91 3.93 -12.68 -0.91
C ILE A 91 3.61 -13.08 0.53
N LEU A 92 4.45 -12.68 1.48
CA LEU A 92 4.21 -13.05 2.89
C LEU A 92 3.10 -12.19 3.50
N ILE A 93 3.23 -10.87 3.37
CA ILE A 93 2.26 -9.90 3.89
C ILE A 93 1.85 -8.94 2.76
N ALA A 94 0.56 -8.93 2.44
CA ALA A 94 -0.04 -7.96 1.53
C ALA A 94 -0.75 -6.85 2.34
N CYS A 95 -0.19 -5.65 2.32
CA CYS A 95 -0.74 -4.48 2.99
C CYS A 95 -1.65 -3.72 2.01
N VAL A 96 -2.95 -3.68 2.30
CA VAL A 96 -3.96 -3.10 1.40
C VAL A 96 -4.84 -2.10 2.12
N ASP A 97 -5.53 -1.26 1.36
CA ASP A 97 -6.65 -0.48 1.86
C ASP A 97 -7.91 -1.36 2.02
N GLY A 98 -8.94 -0.83 2.67
CA GLY A 98 -10.15 -1.58 3.04
C GLY A 98 -11.11 -1.84 1.88
N LEU A 99 -10.59 -2.06 0.67
CA LEU A 99 -11.41 -2.33 -0.51
C LEU A 99 -12.06 -3.71 -0.41
N LYS A 100 -13.38 -3.73 -0.57
CA LYS A 100 -14.17 -4.97 -0.54
C LYS A 100 -13.76 -5.91 -1.66
N GLY A 101 -13.60 -7.19 -1.34
CA GLY A 101 -13.22 -8.24 -2.29
C GLY A 101 -11.73 -8.22 -2.71
N PHE A 102 -10.95 -7.25 -2.22
CA PHE A 102 -9.52 -7.22 -2.50
C PHE A 102 -8.75 -8.34 -1.76
N PRO A 103 -9.01 -8.63 -0.48
CA PRO A 103 -8.40 -9.78 0.20
C PRO A 103 -8.65 -11.11 -0.53
N ASP A 104 -9.86 -11.30 -1.06
CA ASP A 104 -10.22 -12.52 -1.79
C ASP A 104 -9.43 -12.65 -3.09
N ALA A 105 -9.23 -11.55 -3.83
CA ALA A 105 -8.41 -11.54 -5.04
C ALA A 105 -6.94 -11.87 -4.73
N ILE A 106 -6.41 -11.36 -3.61
CA ILE A 106 -5.05 -11.67 -3.14
C ILE A 106 -4.92 -13.16 -2.84
N ASN A 107 -5.82 -13.70 -2.02
CA ASN A 107 -5.78 -15.10 -1.61
C ASN A 107 -6.09 -16.07 -2.75
N THR A 108 -6.73 -15.60 -3.84
CA THR A 108 -6.91 -16.40 -5.05
C THR A 108 -5.59 -16.64 -5.78
N VAL A 109 -4.71 -15.62 -5.85
CA VAL A 109 -3.42 -15.72 -6.57
C VAL A 109 -2.28 -16.16 -5.65
N TYR A 110 -2.29 -15.70 -4.40
CA TYR A 110 -1.31 -15.99 -3.36
C TYR A 110 -2.03 -16.53 -2.11
N PRO A 111 -2.43 -17.81 -2.09
CA PRO A 111 -3.28 -18.37 -1.03
C PRO A 111 -2.68 -18.31 0.37
N ASN A 112 -1.36 -18.28 0.47
CA ASN A 112 -0.64 -18.22 1.73
C ASN A 112 -0.35 -16.78 2.19
N ALA A 113 -0.68 -15.76 1.39
CA ALA A 113 -0.43 -14.38 1.75
C ALA A 113 -1.30 -13.96 2.93
N GLN A 114 -0.68 -13.33 3.94
CA GLN A 114 -1.42 -12.73 5.03
C GLN A 114 -1.84 -11.32 4.61
N VAL A 115 -3.15 -11.10 4.48
CA VAL A 115 -3.69 -9.79 4.12
C VAL A 115 -3.81 -8.94 5.37
N GLN A 116 -3.07 -7.83 5.39
CA GLN A 116 -3.07 -6.85 6.46
C GLN A 116 -3.77 -5.58 5.99
N LEU A 117 -4.79 -5.14 6.74
CA LEU A 117 -5.38 -3.83 6.49
C LEU A 117 -4.42 -2.71 6.90
N CYS A 118 -4.21 -1.74 6.03
CA CYS A 118 -3.26 -0.67 6.29
C CYS A 118 -3.75 0.27 7.42
N ILE A 119 -3.04 0.23 8.55
CA ILE A 119 -3.30 1.10 9.72
C ILE A 119 -3.18 2.58 9.34
N VAL A 120 -2.22 2.93 8.48
CA VAL A 120 -2.02 4.33 8.06
C VAL A 120 -3.25 4.84 7.32
N HIS A 121 -3.82 4.06 6.40
CA HIS A 121 -5.05 4.42 5.70
C HIS A 121 -6.24 4.51 6.68
N MET A 122 -6.34 3.59 7.64
CA MET A 122 -7.37 3.65 8.69
C MET A 122 -7.28 4.92 9.54
N VAL A 123 -6.10 5.25 10.06
CA VAL A 123 -5.88 6.47 10.84
C VAL A 123 -6.17 7.71 9.97
N ARG A 124 -5.68 7.76 8.73
CA ARG A 124 -5.94 8.89 7.83
C ARG A 124 -7.43 9.06 7.52
N TYR A 125 -8.15 7.96 7.33
CA TYR A 125 -9.59 7.97 7.12
C TYR A 125 -10.31 8.55 8.35
N SER A 126 -9.98 8.07 9.56
CA SER A 126 -10.54 8.58 10.81
C SER A 126 -10.31 10.09 10.97
N MET A 127 -9.09 10.57 10.69
CA MET A 127 -8.70 11.96 10.87
C MET A 127 -9.39 12.95 9.91
N LYS A 128 -10.15 12.47 8.91
CA LYS A 128 -11.00 13.31 8.05
C LYS A 128 -12.23 13.84 8.78
N PHE A 129 -12.73 13.10 9.78
CA PHE A 129 -13.94 13.43 10.53
C PHE A 129 -13.64 14.24 11.80
N VAL A 130 -12.36 14.35 12.16
CA VAL A 130 -11.92 14.96 13.42
C VAL A 130 -11.53 16.42 13.17
N PRO A 131 -12.15 17.41 13.85
CA PRO A 131 -11.78 18.81 13.77
C PRO A 131 -10.40 19.05 14.38
N TRP A 132 -9.75 20.14 13.97
CA TRP A 132 -8.34 20.40 14.33
C TRP A 132 -8.07 20.43 15.84
N THR A 133 -9.02 20.92 16.64
CA THR A 133 -8.94 20.99 18.11
C THR A 133 -8.70 19.63 18.76
N ASP A 134 -9.36 18.59 18.25
CA ASP A 134 -9.34 17.25 18.85
C ASP A 134 -8.32 16.32 18.18
N LYS A 135 -7.79 16.70 17.00
CA LYS A 135 -6.88 15.85 16.20
C LYS A 135 -5.70 15.29 17.01
N LYS A 136 -5.09 16.10 17.87
CA LYS A 136 -3.92 15.66 18.64
C LYS A 136 -4.29 14.56 19.64
N ALA A 137 -5.39 14.73 20.36
CA ALA A 137 -5.86 13.77 21.36
C ALA A 137 -6.34 12.49 20.69
N VAL A 138 -7.21 12.61 19.68
CA VAL A 138 -7.72 11.46 18.92
C VAL A 138 -6.58 10.67 18.27
N ALA A 139 -5.56 11.33 17.69
CA ALA A 139 -4.41 10.63 17.11
C ALA A 139 -3.58 9.88 18.15
N ALA A 140 -3.48 10.40 19.38
CA ALA A 140 -2.77 9.72 20.47
C ALA A 140 -3.54 8.47 20.92
N ASP A 141 -4.86 8.55 21.06
CA ASP A 141 -5.68 7.41 21.48
C ASP A 141 -5.77 6.35 20.38
N LEU A 142 -5.90 6.75 19.11
CA LEU A 142 -5.76 5.83 17.97
C LEU A 142 -4.39 5.13 17.96
N LYS A 143 -3.32 5.85 18.34
CA LYS A 143 -1.97 5.27 18.48
C LYS A 143 -1.87 4.28 19.62
N ALA A 144 -2.63 4.44 20.70
CA ALA A 144 -2.68 3.45 21.77
C ALA A 144 -3.26 2.11 21.26
N ILE A 145 -4.23 2.14 20.34
CA ILE A 145 -4.82 0.93 19.74
C ILE A 145 -3.78 0.15 18.95
N TYR A 146 -3.23 0.73 17.87
CA TYR A 146 -2.27 -0.01 17.01
C TYR A 146 -0.87 -0.11 17.61
N GLY A 147 -0.57 0.67 18.65
CA GLY A 147 0.68 0.60 19.41
C GLY A 147 0.68 -0.48 20.49
N ALA A 148 -0.47 -1.11 20.76
CA ALA A 148 -0.62 -2.13 21.79
C ALA A 148 0.24 -3.38 21.53
N ASP A 149 0.67 -4.03 22.60
CA ASP A 149 1.56 -5.19 22.51
C ASP A 149 0.84 -6.46 22.07
N THR A 150 -0.41 -6.64 22.52
CA THR A 150 -1.25 -7.79 22.23
C THR A 150 -2.60 -7.35 21.67
N HIS A 151 -3.33 -8.30 21.09
CA HIS A 151 -4.68 -8.07 20.54
C HIS A 151 -5.66 -7.66 21.64
N GLU A 152 -5.59 -8.25 22.83
CA GLU A 152 -6.50 -7.98 23.94
C GLU A 152 -6.32 -6.55 24.47
N ILE A 153 -5.07 -6.07 24.56
CA ILE A 153 -4.78 -4.68 24.94
C ILE A 153 -5.29 -3.72 23.86
N ALA A 154 -5.13 -4.09 22.58
CA ALA A 154 -5.61 -3.26 21.48
C ALA A 154 -7.14 -3.14 21.48
N GLU A 155 -7.84 -4.24 21.77
CA GLU A 155 -9.30 -4.26 21.90
C GLU A 155 -9.78 -3.43 23.08
N ALA A 156 -9.15 -3.57 24.25
CA ALA A 156 -9.44 -2.72 25.41
C ALA A 156 -9.21 -1.22 25.12
N ASN A 157 -8.16 -0.89 24.35
CA ASN A 157 -7.90 0.47 23.91
C ASN A 157 -8.96 0.97 22.91
N LEU A 158 -9.48 0.10 22.04
CA LEU A 158 -10.58 0.44 21.14
C LEU A 158 -11.89 0.70 21.90
N GLU A 159 -12.19 -0.08 22.92
CA GLU A 159 -13.35 0.15 23.80
C GLU A 159 -13.20 1.45 24.61
N SER A 160 -11.99 1.73 25.12
CA SER A 160 -11.70 3.01 25.79
C SER A 160 -11.81 4.20 24.84
N PHE A 161 -11.40 4.02 23.59
CA PHE A 161 -11.58 5.01 22.53
C PHE A 161 -13.07 5.25 22.23
N ASP A 162 -13.89 4.20 22.16
CA ASP A 162 -15.34 4.31 21.98
C ASP A 162 -16.00 5.05 23.16
N ALA A 163 -15.64 4.71 24.40
CA ALA A 163 -16.17 5.40 25.57
C ALA A 163 -15.83 6.91 25.59
N THR A 164 -14.67 7.30 25.06
CA THR A 164 -14.22 8.70 25.07
C THR A 164 -14.74 9.49 23.86
N TRP A 165 -14.74 8.86 22.68
CA TRP A 165 -14.95 9.54 21.41
C TRP A 165 -16.16 9.04 20.62
N GLY A 166 -16.82 7.96 21.05
CA GLY A 166 -17.92 7.31 20.35
C GLY A 166 -19.12 8.21 20.12
N ASP A 167 -19.48 9.02 21.11
CA ASP A 167 -20.58 9.99 20.99
C ASP A 167 -20.25 11.11 20.00
N LYS A 168 -18.99 11.58 19.99
CA LYS A 168 -18.55 12.71 19.17
C LYS A 168 -18.19 12.30 17.74
N TYR A 169 -17.61 11.12 17.57
CA TYR A 169 -17.09 10.59 16.30
C TYR A 169 -17.54 9.13 16.06
N PRO A 170 -18.85 8.84 16.04
CA PRO A 170 -19.37 7.47 15.92
C PRO A 170 -18.94 6.78 14.62
N HIS A 171 -18.73 7.56 13.55
CA HIS A 171 -18.21 7.04 12.28
C HIS A 171 -16.78 6.49 12.37
N VAL A 172 -15.94 7.09 13.23
CA VAL A 172 -14.57 6.61 13.44
C VAL A 172 -14.61 5.25 14.11
N VAL A 173 -15.32 5.14 15.23
CA VAL A 173 -15.46 3.87 15.98
C VAL A 173 -16.05 2.78 15.09
N LYS A 174 -17.17 3.08 14.42
CA LYS A 174 -17.84 2.12 13.52
C LYS A 174 -16.90 1.62 12.43
N SER A 175 -16.08 2.49 11.85
CA SER A 175 -15.10 2.10 10.85
C SER A 175 -14.05 1.14 11.41
N TRP A 176 -13.51 1.42 12.60
CA TRP A 176 -12.52 0.54 13.24
C TRP A 176 -13.11 -0.82 13.62
N ARG A 177 -14.31 -0.85 14.22
CA ARG A 177 -15.00 -2.11 14.56
C ARG A 177 -15.32 -2.95 13.33
N ASN A 178 -15.86 -2.34 12.27
CA ASN A 178 -16.18 -3.06 11.03
C ASN A 178 -14.95 -3.67 10.34
N ASN A 179 -13.78 -3.07 10.54
CA ASN A 179 -12.52 -3.51 9.93
C ASN A 179 -11.62 -4.27 10.92
N TRP A 180 -12.10 -4.57 12.13
CA TRP A 180 -11.27 -5.12 13.22
C TRP A 180 -10.64 -6.47 12.85
N GLU A 181 -11.39 -7.33 12.16
CA GLU A 181 -10.90 -8.63 11.71
C GLU A 181 -9.67 -8.52 10.80
N GLY A 182 -9.63 -7.52 9.91
CA GLY A 182 -8.46 -7.26 9.06
C GLY A 182 -7.35 -6.49 9.77
N LEU A 183 -7.67 -5.76 10.84
CA LEU A 183 -6.69 -5.02 11.64
C LEU A 183 -5.98 -5.93 12.65
N LYS A 184 -6.69 -6.88 13.27
CA LYS A 184 -6.15 -7.68 14.37
C LYS A 184 -5.00 -8.60 13.95
N VAL A 185 -4.94 -8.98 12.67
CA VAL A 185 -3.82 -9.71 12.05
C VAL A 185 -2.49 -9.04 12.37
N PHE A 186 -2.48 -7.71 12.46
CA PHE A 186 -1.31 -6.92 12.77
C PHE A 186 -0.65 -7.29 14.10
N PHE A 187 -1.43 -7.62 15.12
CA PHE A 187 -0.94 -7.95 16.45
C PHE A 187 -0.34 -9.36 16.52
N GLY A 188 -0.64 -10.23 15.55
CA GLY A 188 0.03 -11.52 15.38
C GLY A 188 1.49 -11.39 14.95
N TYR A 189 1.89 -10.23 14.43
CA TYR A 189 3.28 -10.00 14.00
C TYR A 189 4.18 -9.59 15.18
N PRO A 190 5.44 -10.08 15.21
CA PRO A 190 6.47 -9.54 16.08
C PRO A 190 6.64 -8.02 15.92
N LYS A 191 7.04 -7.33 17.00
CA LYS A 191 7.21 -5.86 17.02
C LYS A 191 8.10 -5.33 15.89
N ASP A 192 9.12 -6.09 15.49
CA ASP A 192 10.02 -5.72 14.39
C ASP A 192 9.31 -5.69 13.03
N ILE A 193 8.50 -6.71 12.73
CA ILE A 193 7.68 -6.77 11.51
C ILE A 193 6.63 -5.68 11.55
N ARG A 194 5.94 -5.50 12.69
CA ARG A 194 4.99 -4.41 12.88
C ARG A 194 5.63 -3.08 12.52
N LYS A 195 6.77 -2.74 13.15
CA LYS A 195 7.51 -1.50 12.85
C LYS A 195 7.85 -1.39 11.37
N ALA A 196 8.30 -2.46 10.73
CA ALA A 196 8.57 -2.46 9.29
C ALA A 196 7.30 -2.15 8.46
N ILE A 197 6.12 -2.59 8.89
CA ILE A 197 4.84 -2.32 8.21
C ILE A 197 4.39 -0.86 8.40
N TYR A 198 4.27 -0.37 9.64
CA TYR A 198 3.62 0.93 9.92
C TYR A 198 4.56 2.13 10.08
N THR A 199 5.82 1.93 10.53
CA THR A 199 6.78 3.05 10.66
C THR A 199 7.46 3.35 9.34
N THR A 200 7.55 2.35 8.47
CA THR A 200 8.06 2.54 7.12
C THR A 200 6.97 3.19 6.31
N ASN A 201 7.07 4.50 6.19
CA ASN A 201 6.24 5.28 5.30
C ASN A 201 6.54 4.99 3.80
N ALA A 202 6.73 3.72 3.44
CA ALA A 202 7.22 3.27 2.15
C ALA A 202 6.29 3.76 1.04
N ILE A 203 5.01 3.41 1.16
CA ILE A 203 4.00 3.79 0.18
C ILE A 203 3.65 5.28 0.25
N GLU A 204 3.48 5.90 1.43
CA GLU A 204 3.13 7.35 1.41
C GLU A 204 4.30 8.24 1.01
N SER A 205 5.55 7.83 1.25
CA SER A 205 6.70 8.58 0.74
C SER A 205 6.65 8.64 -0.79
N LEU A 206 6.29 7.53 -1.45
CA LEU A 206 6.07 7.49 -2.89
C LEU A 206 4.81 8.28 -3.29
N ASN A 207 3.69 8.07 -2.60
CA ASN A 207 2.45 8.77 -2.88
C ASN A 207 2.60 10.28 -2.76
N SER A 208 3.38 10.77 -1.79
CA SER A 208 3.66 12.20 -1.63
C SER A 208 4.38 12.75 -2.86
N VAL A 209 5.41 12.06 -3.35
CA VAL A 209 6.15 12.46 -4.56
C VAL A 209 5.23 12.45 -5.79
N ILE A 210 4.42 11.41 -5.95
CA ILE A 210 3.47 11.31 -7.06
C ILE A 210 2.40 12.41 -6.98
N ARG A 211 1.80 12.64 -5.80
CA ARG A 211 0.80 13.70 -5.59
C ARG A 211 1.38 15.07 -5.90
N THR A 212 2.63 15.35 -5.51
CA THR A 212 3.30 16.60 -5.90
C THR A 212 3.44 16.72 -7.42
N ALA A 213 3.79 15.64 -8.14
CA ALA A 213 3.92 15.66 -9.59
C ALA A 213 2.58 15.80 -10.33
N VAL A 214 1.53 15.16 -9.82
CA VAL A 214 0.16 15.19 -10.34
C VAL A 214 -0.49 16.55 -10.10
N ASN A 215 -0.41 17.08 -8.88
CA ASN A 215 -1.07 18.33 -8.50
C ASN A 215 -0.56 19.55 -9.29
N LYS A 216 0.68 19.51 -9.79
CA LYS A 216 1.21 20.55 -10.70
C LYS A 216 0.44 20.66 -12.02
N ARG A 217 -0.19 19.58 -12.49
CA ARG A 217 -0.89 19.53 -13.79
C ARG A 217 -2.40 19.67 -13.66
N LYS A 218 -2.98 19.43 -12.47
CA LYS A 218 -4.41 19.45 -12.11
C LYS A 218 -5.32 18.51 -12.92
N VAL A 219 -5.24 18.51 -14.25
CA VAL A 219 -6.00 17.66 -15.18
C VAL A 219 -5.08 17.19 -16.31
N PHE A 220 -5.10 15.89 -16.62
CA PHE A 220 -4.36 15.30 -17.74
C PHE A 220 -5.19 15.27 -19.01
N LEU A 221 -4.54 15.37 -20.17
CA LEU A 221 -5.20 15.33 -21.49
C LEU A 221 -5.50 13.91 -21.97
N SER A 222 -4.84 12.90 -21.40
CA SER A 222 -5.06 11.48 -21.72
C SER A 222 -4.52 10.59 -20.60
N ASP A 223 -4.96 9.32 -20.62
CA ASP A 223 -4.47 8.29 -19.70
C ASP A 223 -2.96 8.09 -19.82
N GLN A 224 -2.44 8.04 -21.05
CA GLN A 224 -1.00 7.94 -21.29
C GLN A 224 -0.23 9.12 -20.69
N ALA A 225 -0.77 10.35 -20.77
CA ALA A 225 -0.12 11.51 -20.17
C ALA A 225 -0.05 11.41 -18.65
N ALA A 226 -1.12 10.96 -18.00
CA ALA A 226 -1.14 10.69 -16.57
C ALA A 226 -0.13 9.60 -16.20
N PHE A 227 -0.16 8.48 -16.92
CA PHE A 227 0.71 7.34 -16.71
C PHE A 227 2.20 7.71 -16.83
N LYS A 228 2.60 8.44 -17.89
CA LYS A 228 3.99 8.91 -18.08
C LYS A 228 4.47 9.77 -16.91
N VAL A 229 3.63 10.68 -16.42
CA VAL A 229 4.01 11.58 -15.33
C VAL A 229 4.21 10.82 -14.02
N VAL A 230 3.32 9.87 -13.71
CA VAL A 230 3.47 9.05 -12.50
C VAL A 230 4.67 8.11 -12.62
N TYR A 231 4.91 7.53 -13.79
CA TYR A 231 6.09 6.71 -14.06
C TYR A 231 7.38 7.50 -13.81
N LEU A 232 7.53 8.68 -14.43
CA LEU A 232 8.71 9.52 -14.25
C LEU A 232 8.91 9.97 -12.80
N ALA A 233 7.82 10.31 -12.10
CA ALA A 233 7.86 10.66 -10.68
C ALA A 233 8.34 9.47 -9.82
N THR A 234 7.88 8.26 -10.13
CA THR A 234 8.31 7.03 -9.47
C THR A 234 9.78 6.75 -9.74
N GLN A 235 10.23 6.82 -11.01
CA GLN A 235 11.63 6.61 -11.36
C GLN A 235 12.53 7.59 -10.61
N GLN A 236 12.12 8.86 -10.50
CA GLN A 236 12.87 9.86 -9.74
C GLN A 236 12.88 9.57 -8.23
N ALA A 237 11.78 9.05 -7.66
CA ALA A 237 11.74 8.61 -6.26
C ALA A 237 12.64 7.40 -6.02
N SER A 238 12.64 6.44 -6.94
CA SER A 238 13.39 5.17 -6.82
C SER A 238 14.90 5.35 -6.76
N LYS A 239 15.43 6.41 -7.38
CA LYS A 239 16.87 6.79 -7.30
C LYS A 239 17.35 6.99 -5.85
N LYS A 240 16.43 7.29 -4.92
CA LYS A 240 16.74 7.48 -3.49
C LYS A 240 16.59 6.19 -2.67
N TRP A 241 16.12 5.09 -3.26
CA TRP A 241 15.92 3.81 -2.58
C TRP A 241 17.19 2.96 -2.59
N SER A 242 18.31 3.57 -2.21
CA SER A 242 19.62 2.90 -2.19
C SER A 242 19.80 2.00 -0.97
N MET A 243 19.19 2.37 0.16
CA MET A 243 19.32 1.67 1.44
C MET A 243 18.08 0.84 1.78
N PRO A 244 18.25 -0.27 2.53
CA PRO A 244 17.13 -1.00 3.12
C PRO A 244 16.25 -0.12 4.01
N ILE A 245 15.01 -0.54 4.22
CA ILE A 245 14.13 0.14 5.17
C ILE A 245 14.69 0.07 6.59
N ARG A 246 14.29 1.02 7.44
CA ARG A 246 14.85 1.17 8.78
C ARG A 246 14.58 -0.09 9.62
N ASN A 247 15.60 -0.55 10.35
CA ASN A 247 15.54 -1.77 11.18
C ASN A 247 15.21 -3.06 10.40
N TRP A 248 15.48 -3.09 9.09
CA TRP A 248 15.12 -4.25 8.26
C TRP A 248 15.75 -5.55 8.72
N THR A 249 17.03 -5.57 9.10
CA THR A 249 17.71 -6.80 9.54
C THR A 249 17.01 -7.47 10.72
N SER A 250 16.52 -6.68 11.69
CA SER A 250 15.75 -7.20 12.82
C SER A 250 14.42 -7.79 12.37
N ALA A 251 13.72 -7.09 11.46
CA ALA A 251 12.47 -7.58 10.90
C ALA A 251 12.68 -8.84 10.05
N LEU A 252 13.74 -8.91 9.24
CA LEU A 252 14.08 -10.04 8.39
C LEU A 252 14.31 -11.31 9.22
N ASN A 253 15.05 -11.22 10.34
CA ASN A 253 15.21 -12.36 11.24
C ASN A 253 13.86 -12.87 11.76
N ARG A 254 12.92 -11.97 12.07
CA ARG A 254 11.57 -12.36 12.49
C ARG A 254 10.75 -12.94 11.33
N PHE A 255 10.90 -12.42 10.12
CA PHE A 255 10.29 -13.00 8.91
C PHE A 255 10.82 -14.42 8.66
N MET A 256 12.13 -14.65 8.78
CA MET A 256 12.75 -15.96 8.62
C MET A 256 12.25 -16.97 9.66
N ILE A 257 12.01 -16.55 10.90
CA ILE A 257 11.44 -17.44 11.92
C ILE A 257 9.95 -17.73 11.65
N MET A 258 9.17 -16.69 11.32
CA MET A 258 7.71 -16.80 11.18
C MET A 258 7.28 -17.47 9.87
N PHE A 259 8.08 -17.35 8.82
CA PHE A 259 7.78 -17.83 7.46
C PHE A 259 8.92 -18.68 6.88
N ASP A 260 9.62 -19.45 7.73
CA ASP A 260 10.83 -20.20 7.35
C ASP A 260 10.62 -21.08 6.10
N ASP A 261 9.60 -21.94 6.12
CA ASP A 261 9.24 -22.84 5.03
C ASP A 261 8.96 -22.14 3.70
N ARG A 262 8.64 -20.84 3.74
CA ARG A 262 8.32 -20.04 2.56
C ARG A 262 9.54 -19.31 2.06
N ILE A 263 10.30 -18.67 2.94
CA ILE A 263 11.51 -17.92 2.55
C ILE A 263 12.61 -18.87 2.09
N SER A 264 12.81 -19.99 2.79
CA SER A 264 13.88 -20.95 2.50
C SER A 264 13.76 -21.57 1.10
N LYS A 265 12.54 -21.69 0.55
CA LYS A 265 12.30 -22.13 -0.85
C LYS A 265 12.85 -21.20 -1.91
N HIS A 266 13.11 -19.94 -1.56
CA HIS A 266 13.53 -18.90 -2.49
C HIS A 266 14.97 -18.43 -2.26
N LEU A 267 15.64 -18.96 -1.23
CA LEU A 267 17.04 -18.67 -0.91
C LEU A 267 18.02 -19.73 -1.44
N ILE A 268 17.51 -20.82 -2.01
CA ILE A 268 18.27 -21.94 -2.58
C ILE A 268 18.43 -21.74 -4.10
#